data_AF-W4QS08-F1
#
_entry.id   AF-W4QS08-F1
#
_cell.length_a   1.000
_cell.length_b   1.000
_cell.length_c   1.000
_cell.angle_alpha   90.00
_cell.angle_beta   90.00
_cell.angle_gamma   90.00
#
_symmetry.space_group_name_H-M   'P 1'
#
loop_
_entity.id
_entity.type
_entity.pdbx_description
1 polymer ?
#
loop_
_entity_poly.entity_id
_entity_poly.type
_entity_poly.pdbx_seq_one_letter_code
_entity_poly.pdbx_strand_id
1 'polypeptide(L)'
;MSTGFLMFLYEPARPAFLQVIEAVLVGILFSILLIKTSKFEIRNQQIYMKRSKAFAFILIGLLLARIIFKLVIGDAIHVEELAGMFFLLAYGMIIPWRISMYINYRKIEKELEEHIRTQPLPMS
;
A
#
# COMPACT_ATOMS: atom_id res chain seq x y z
N MET A 1 -12.82 2.83 5.32
CA MET A 1 -12.01 1.97 4.43
C MET A 1 -12.23 0.48 4.74
N SER A 2 -12.31 0.06 6.01
CA SER A 2 -12.71 -1.32 6.38
C SER A 2 -14.21 -1.61 6.14
N THR A 3 -15.06 -0.60 6.02
CA THR A 3 -16.45 -0.75 5.58
C THR A 3 -16.59 -1.40 4.20
N GLY A 4 -15.53 -1.42 3.37
CA GLY A 4 -15.53 -2.17 2.11
C GLY A 4 -15.71 -3.68 2.30
N PHE A 5 -15.36 -4.24 3.47
CA PHE A 5 -15.60 -5.66 3.75
C PHE A 5 -17.09 -6.03 3.81
N LEU A 6 -17.99 -5.06 4.05
CA LEU A 6 -19.43 -5.29 4.01
C LEU A 6 -19.92 -5.72 2.62
N MET A 7 -19.19 -5.39 1.55
CA MET A 7 -19.60 -5.81 0.21
C MET A 7 -19.58 -7.33 0.04
N PHE A 8 -18.70 -8.04 0.76
CA PHE A 8 -18.64 -9.51 0.72
C PHE A 8 -19.82 -10.21 1.41
N LEU A 9 -20.68 -9.47 2.12
CA LEU A 9 -21.96 -10.04 2.60
C LEU A 9 -22.90 -10.36 1.44
N TYR A 10 -22.79 -9.63 0.33
CA TYR A 10 -23.55 -9.85 -0.89
C TYR A 10 -22.96 -11.02 -1.70
N GLU A 11 -23.76 -12.05 -1.99
CA GLU A 11 -23.32 -13.29 -2.67
C GLU A 11 -22.55 -13.04 -3.99
N PRO A 12 -23.02 -12.14 -4.89
CA PRO A 12 -22.31 -11.83 -6.14
C PRO A 12 -20.98 -11.10 -5.97
N ALA A 13 -20.72 -10.52 -4.80
CA ALA A 13 -19.49 -9.80 -4.52
C ALA A 13 -18.42 -10.69 -3.87
N ARG A 14 -18.68 -12.00 -3.69
CA ARG A 14 -17.73 -12.96 -3.11
C ARG A 14 -16.94 -13.64 -4.23
N PRO A 15 -15.70 -13.19 -4.51
CA PRO A 15 -14.82 -13.92 -5.41
C PRO A 15 -14.49 -15.30 -4.86
N ALA A 16 -14.19 -16.24 -5.75
CA ALA A 16 -13.79 -17.59 -5.37
C ALA A 16 -12.57 -17.54 -4.44
N PHE A 17 -12.51 -18.44 -3.46
CA PHE A 17 -11.43 -18.46 -2.45
C PHE A 17 -10.02 -18.48 -3.07
N LEU A 18 -9.87 -19.15 -4.22
CA LEU A 18 -8.60 -19.23 -4.95
C LEU A 18 -8.19 -17.85 -5.50
N GLN A 19 -9.14 -17.09 -6.06
CA GLN A 19 -8.90 -15.72 -6.53
C GLN A 19 -8.58 -14.75 -5.38
N VAL A 20 -9.17 -14.97 -4.20
CA VAL A 20 -8.83 -14.20 -2.99
C VAL A 20 -7.36 -14.37 -2.64
N ILE A 21 -6.87 -15.62 -2.62
CA ILE A 21 -5.47 -15.92 -2.34
C ILE A 21 -4.55 -15.29 -3.40
N GLU A 22 -4.88 -15.44 -4.68
CA GLU A 22 -4.10 -14.85 -5.78
C GLU A 22 -4.03 -13.31 -5.66
N ALA A 23 -5.17 -12.64 -5.47
CA ALA A 23 -5.23 -11.19 -5.34
C ALA A 23 -4.42 -10.68 -4.14
N VAL A 24 -4.49 -11.38 -3.00
CA VAL A 24 -3.71 -11.03 -1.80
C VAL A 24 -2.22 -11.25 -2.03
N LEU A 25 -1.82 -12.37 -2.62
CA LEU A 25 -0.41 -12.65 -2.93
C LEU A 25 0.17 -11.62 -3.90
N VAL A 26 -0.57 -11.27 -4.95
CA VAL A 26 -0.17 -10.22 -5.90
C VAL A 26 -0.09 -8.86 -5.19
N GLY A 27 -1.06 -8.52 -4.35
CA GLY A 27 -1.04 -7.30 -3.54
C GLY A 27 0.21 -7.21 -2.65
N ILE A 28 0.57 -8.31 -1.97
CA ILE A 28 1.79 -8.40 -1.16
C ILE A 28 3.03 -8.24 -2.06
N LEU A 29 3.07 -8.87 -3.24
CA LEU A 29 4.19 -8.73 -4.18
C LEU A 29 4.39 -7.26 -4.60
N PHE A 30 3.29 -6.56 -4.94
CA PHE A 30 3.33 -5.13 -5.24
C PHE A 30 3.76 -4.27 -4.03
N SER A 31 3.42 -4.69 -2.81
CA SER A 31 3.88 -4.00 -1.60
C SER A 31 5.40 -3.99 -1.48
N ILE A 32 6.09 -5.05 -1.92
CA ILE A 32 7.56 -5.11 -1.89
C ILE A 32 8.16 -4.04 -2.81
N LEU A 33 7.56 -3.83 -4.00
CA LEU A 33 7.97 -2.75 -4.91
C LEU A 33 7.74 -1.37 -4.29
N LEU A 34 6.61 -1.15 -3.63
CA LEU A 34 6.31 0.09 -2.91
C LEU A 34 7.31 0.39 -1.80
N ILE A 35 7.65 -0.63 -1.01
CA ILE A 35 8.63 -0.55 0.08
C ILE A 35 10.01 -0.19 -0.49
N LYS A 36 10.47 -0.90 -1.51
CA LYS A 36 11.78 -0.67 -2.15
C LYS A 36 11.90 0.74 -2.74
N THR A 37 10.80 1.29 -3.25
CA THR A 37 10.78 2.63 -3.86
C THR A 37 10.56 3.73 -2.82
N SER A 38 10.16 3.37 -1.60
CA SER A 38 10.00 4.32 -0.50
C SER A 38 11.36 4.65 0.11
N LYS A 39 11.75 5.92 0.04
CA LYS A 39 12.97 6.42 0.68
C LYS A 39 12.59 7.39 1.79
N PHE A 40 13.20 7.21 2.95
CA PHE A 40 13.18 8.21 4.01
C PHE A 40 14.45 9.05 3.87
N GLU A 41 14.32 10.37 3.94
CA GLU A 41 15.44 11.29 3.94
C GLU A 41 15.42 12.04 5.28
N ILE A 42 16.55 11.98 6.00
CA ILE A 42 16.76 12.77 7.22
C ILE A 42 17.22 14.15 6.76
N ARG A 43 16.43 15.19 7.04
CA ARG A 43 16.80 16.58 6.71
C ARG A 43 16.62 17.43 7.96
N ASN A 44 17.68 18.12 8.38
CA ASN A 44 17.69 19.03 9.54
C ASN A 44 17.17 18.37 10.85
N GLN A 45 17.64 17.15 11.16
CA GLN A 45 17.19 16.39 12.34
C GLN A 45 15.67 16.12 12.38
N GLN A 46 14.99 16.21 11.24
CA GLN A 46 13.59 15.83 11.07
C GLN A 46 13.47 14.71 10.03
N ILE A 47 12.63 13.73 10.34
CA ILE A 47 12.42 12.55 9.50
C ILE A 47 11.37 12.89 8.44
N TYR A 48 11.80 13.08 7.20
CA TYR A 48 10.89 13.32 6.08
C TYR A 48 10.69 12.05 5.26
N MET A 49 9.42 11.72 4.99
CA MET A 49 9.07 10.65 4.08
C MET A 49 9.06 11.18 2.64
N LYS A 50 9.95 10.67 1.78
CA LYS A 50 9.89 10.97 0.35
C LYS A 50 8.71 10.23 -0.25
N ARG A 51 7.79 10.98 -0.84
CA ARG A 51 6.55 10.43 -1.45
C ARG A 51 6.94 9.34 -2.47
N SER A 52 6.50 8.11 -2.26
CA SER A 52 6.80 7.00 -3.16
C SER A 52 6.07 7.20 -4.49
N LYS A 53 6.82 7.42 -5.58
CA LYS A 53 6.23 7.56 -6.94
C LYS A 53 5.44 6.31 -7.37
N ALA A 54 5.79 5.15 -6.81
CA ALA A 54 5.08 3.89 -7.04
C ALA A 54 3.63 3.92 -6.56
N PHE A 55 3.32 4.69 -5.51
CA PHE A 55 1.94 4.84 -5.03
C PHE A 55 1.05 5.53 -6.06
N ALA A 56 1.54 6.62 -6.67
CA ALA A 56 0.84 7.31 -7.74
C ALA A 56 0.67 6.41 -8.97
N PHE A 57 1.70 5.64 -9.32
CA PHE A 57 1.64 4.67 -10.42
C PHE A 57 0.56 3.61 -10.18
N ILE A 58 0.45 3.06 -8.97
CA ILE A 58 -0.56 2.05 -8.64
C ILE A 58 -1.97 2.66 -8.62
N LEU A 59 -2.15 3.87 -8.10
CA LEU A 59 -3.45 4.55 -8.16
C LEU A 59 -3.90 4.79 -9.60
N ILE A 60 -3.00 5.26 -10.46
CA ILE A 60 -3.28 5.46 -11.89
C ILE A 60 -3.56 4.12 -12.57
N GLY A 61 -2.77 3.08 -12.27
CA GLY A 61 -2.96 1.73 -12.78
C GLY A 61 -4.33 1.15 -12.40
N LEU A 62 -4.73 1.28 -11.13
CA LEU A 62 -6.05 0.87 -10.64
C LEU A 62 -7.19 1.64 -11.32
N LEU A 63 -7.03 2.94 -11.51
CA LEU A 63 -8.03 3.78 -12.17
C LEU A 63 -8.18 3.40 -13.65
N LEU A 64 -7.06 3.22 -14.36
CA LEU A 64 -7.04 2.80 -15.77
C LEU A 64 -7.61 1.40 -15.93
N ALA A 65 -7.17 0.46 -15.09
CA ALA A 65 -7.71 -0.89 -15.05
C ALA A 65 -9.23 -0.83 -14.89
N ARG A 66 -9.74 -0.05 -13.92
CA ARG A 66 -11.19 0.11 -13.70
C ARG A 66 -11.94 0.64 -14.92
N ILE A 67 -11.38 1.61 -15.63
CA ILE A 67 -11.98 2.17 -16.86
C ILE A 67 -11.98 1.11 -17.96
N ILE A 68 -10.86 0.41 -18.17
CA ILE A 68 -10.72 -0.64 -19.18
C ILE A 68 -11.67 -1.80 -18.89
N PHE A 69 -11.75 -2.27 -17.64
CA PHE A 69 -12.67 -3.34 -17.23
C PHE A 69 -14.13 -2.97 -17.52
N LYS A 70 -14.55 -1.74 -17.17
CA LYS A 70 -15.89 -1.25 -17.49
C LYS A 70 -16.16 -1.19 -18.99
N LEU A 71 -15.16 -0.86 -19.81
CA LEU A 71 -15.30 -0.69 -21.26
C LEU A 71 -15.24 -2.00 -22.04
N VAL A 72 -14.40 -2.96 -21.62
CA VAL A 72 -14.13 -4.20 -22.37
C VAL A 72 -15.14 -5.30 -22.04
N ILE A 73 -15.55 -5.39 -20.77
CA ILE A 73 -16.30 -6.57 -20.30
C ILE A 73 -17.82 -6.39 -20.41
N GLY A 74 -18.33 -5.16 -20.43
CA GLY A 74 -19.78 -4.93 -20.41
C GLY A 74 -20.48 -5.67 -19.25
N ASP A 75 -21.80 -5.86 -19.32
CA ASP A 75 -22.62 -6.54 -18.31
C ASP A 75 -22.31 -8.06 -18.12
N ALA A 76 -21.25 -8.59 -18.75
CA ALA A 76 -20.99 -10.03 -18.80
C ALA A 76 -20.27 -10.60 -17.55
N ILE A 77 -19.65 -9.76 -16.72
CA ILE A 77 -19.10 -10.15 -15.41
C ILE A 77 -19.67 -9.21 -14.36
N HIS A 78 -20.16 -9.78 -13.27
CA HIS A 78 -20.66 -9.06 -12.11
C HIS A 78 -19.63 -8.04 -11.63
N VAL A 79 -19.96 -6.75 -11.79
CA VAL A 79 -19.10 -5.63 -11.40
C VAL A 79 -18.73 -5.72 -9.91
N GLU A 80 -19.58 -6.37 -9.11
CA GLU A 80 -19.36 -6.60 -7.69
C GLU A 80 -18.17 -7.54 -7.40
N GLU A 81 -18.02 -8.63 -8.15
CA GLU A 81 -16.94 -9.61 -7.95
C GLU A 81 -15.57 -8.98 -8.26
N LEU A 82 -15.47 -8.28 -9.39
CA LEU A 82 -14.28 -7.53 -9.78
C LEU A 82 -13.91 -6.48 -8.74
N ALA A 83 -14.90 -5.72 -8.24
CA ALA A 83 -14.68 -4.75 -7.16
C ALA A 83 -14.15 -5.42 -5.89
N GLY A 84 -14.66 -6.61 -5.57
CA GLY A 84 -14.17 -7.50 -4.50
C GLY A 84 -12.68 -7.83 -4.64
N MET A 85 -12.27 -8.32 -5.81
CA MET A 85 -10.88 -8.69 -6.09
C MET A 85 -9.94 -7.47 -6.02
N PHE A 86 -10.36 -6.33 -6.60
CA PHE A 86 -9.57 -5.10 -6.55
C PHE A 86 -9.36 -4.60 -5.13
N PHE A 87 -10.41 -4.67 -4.30
CA PHE A 87 -10.31 -4.29 -2.90
C PHE A 87 -9.33 -5.19 -2.14
N LEU A 88 -9.41 -6.52 -2.34
CA LEU A 88 -8.49 -7.48 -1.71
C LEU A 88 -7.04 -7.23 -2.12
N LEU A 89 -6.80 -7.00 -3.40
CA LEU A 89 -5.47 -6.67 -3.91
C LEU A 89 -4.94 -5.37 -3.27
N ALA A 90 -5.75 -4.30 -3.26
CA ALA A 90 -5.37 -3.02 -2.68
C ALA A 90 -5.10 -3.14 -1.16
N TYR A 91 -5.93 -3.91 -0.46
CA TYR A 91 -5.78 -4.16 0.98
C TYR A 91 -4.52 -4.98 1.28
N GLY A 92 -4.27 -6.03 0.49
CA GLY A 92 -3.05 -6.84 0.54
C GLY A 92 -1.78 -6.04 0.25
N MET A 93 -1.88 -4.98 -0.55
CA MET A 93 -0.77 -4.04 -0.77
C MET A 93 -0.57 -3.07 0.40
N ILE A 94 -1.65 -2.50 0.95
CA ILE A 94 -1.58 -1.41 1.91
C ILE A 94 -1.03 -1.88 3.26
N ILE A 95 -1.42 -3.08 3.72
CA ILE A 95 -1.03 -3.57 5.05
C ILE A 95 0.50 -3.73 5.17
N PRO A 96 1.18 -4.52 4.31
CA PRO A 96 2.62 -4.74 4.48
C PRO A 96 3.42 -3.45 4.28
N TRP A 97 2.98 -2.61 3.34
CA TRP A 97 3.60 -1.31 3.10
C TRP A 97 3.53 -0.40 4.34
N ARG A 98 2.36 -0.30 4.97
CA ARG A 98 2.18 0.49 6.21
C ARG A 98 3.05 -0.05 7.34
N ILE A 99 3.11 -1.36 7.52
CA ILE A 99 3.95 -2.01 8.54
C ILE A 99 5.43 -1.69 8.30
N SER A 100 5.91 -1.85 7.06
CA SER A 100 7.30 -1.57 6.71
C SER A 100 7.68 -0.09 6.91
N MET A 101 6.77 0.83 6.58
CA MET A 101 6.98 2.26 6.83
C MET A 101 7.11 2.57 8.32
N TYR A 102 6.31 1.93 9.17
CA TYR A 102 6.41 2.09 10.63
C TYR A 102 7.72 1.55 11.19
N ILE A 103 8.17 0.38 10.73
CA ILE A 103 9.45 -0.21 11.15
C ILE A 103 10.63 0.68 10.73
N ASN A 104 10.63 1.15 9.48
CA ASN A 104 11.68 2.05 8.97
C ASN A 104 11.71 3.38 9.72
N TYR A 105 10.54 3.94 10.05
CA TYR A 105 10.45 5.16 10.87
C TYR A 105 11.12 4.95 12.24
N ARG A 106 10.77 3.88 12.96
CA ARG A 106 11.37 3.60 14.28
C ARG A 106 12.87 3.36 14.22
N LYS A 107 13.37 2.78 13.12
CA LYS A 107 14.80 2.57 12.93
C LYS A 107 15.54 3.90 12.79
N ILE A 108 15.02 4.79 11.97
CA ILE A 108 15.59 6.12 11.73
C ILE A 108 15.49 7.01 12.97
N GLU A 109 14.39 6.90 13.72
CA GLU A 109 14.20 7.60 15.00
C GLU A 109 15.31 7.24 16.00
N LYS A 110 15.64 5.94 16.15
CA LYS A 110 16.75 5.49 16.99
C LYS A 110 18.11 5.99 16.51
N GLU A 111 18.36 5.92 15.20
CA GLU A 111 19.61 6.44 14.61
C GLU A 111 19.77 7.95 14.87
N LEU A 112 18.66 8.71 14.83
CA LEU A 112 18.64 10.14 15.14
C LEU A 112 18.90 10.40 16.63
N GLU A 113 18.26 9.66 17.54
CA GLU A 113 18.51 9.78 18.99
C GLU A 113 19.97 9.49 19.35
N GLU A 114 20.57 8.45 18.77
CA GLU A 114 22.00 8.14 18.95
C GLU A 114 22.90 9.25 18.41
N HIS A 115 22.56 9.83 17.26
CA HIS A 115 23.33 10.92 16.66
C HIS A 115 23.26 12.21 17.52
N ILE A 116 22.10 12.54 18.09
CA ILE A 116 21.96 13.69 19.01
C ILE A 116 22.76 13.45 20.30
N ARG A 117 22.75 12.24 20.84
CA ARG A 117 23.45 11.89 22.08
C ARG A 117 24.99 11.92 21.94
N THR A 118 25.50 11.68 20.74
CA THR A 118 26.94 11.60 20.45
C THR A 118 27.55 12.92 19.99
N GLN A 119 26.74 13.94 19.66
CA GLN A 119 27.24 15.29 19.44
C GLN A 119 27.56 15.95 20.80
N PRO A 120 28.82 16.33 21.08
CA PRO A 120 29.14 17.06 22.30
C PRO A 120 28.44 18.42 22.23
N LEU A 121 27.84 18.86 23.34
CA LEU A 121 27.32 20.21 23.53
C LEU A 121 28.34 21.21 22.96
N PRO A 122 27.93 22.18 22.10
CA PRO A 122 28.82 23.29 21.78
C PRO A 122 29.12 23.98 23.12
N MET A 123 30.36 23.81 23.59
CA MET A 123 30.90 24.56 24.71
C MET A 123 30.90 26.03 24.26
N SER A 124 29.85 26.75 24.67
CA SER A 124 29.72 28.21 24.54
C SER A 124 30.69 28.92 25.47
#